data_AF-A0A2E6XKC3-F1
#
_entry.id   AF-A0A2E6XKC3-F1
#
_cell.length_a   1.000
_cell.length_b   1.000
_cell.length_c   1.000
_cell.angle_alpha   90.00
_cell.angle_beta   90.00
_cell.angle_gamma   90.00
#
_symmetry.space_group_name_H-M   'P 1'
#
loop_
_entity.id
_entity.type
_entity.pdbx_description
1 polymer ?
#
loop_
_entity_poly.entity_id
_entity_poly.type
_entity_poly.pdbx_seq_one_letter_code
_entity_poly.pdbx_strand_id
1 'polypeptide(L)' 'MILMPNDSTAILDPVTDDPTVIVKCNIVEPATMRGCDCDPRNIAKKTETYTTSTGLGDTAFLGPGPGFSVCSAPFWCA' A
#
# COMPACT_ATOMS: atom_id res chain seq x y z
N MET A 1 -1.99 3.25 -18.02
CA MET A 1 -1.74 2.61 -16.71
C MET A 1 -2.91 1.71 -16.38
N ILE A 2 -2.66 0.51 -15.85
CA ILE A 2 -3.69 -0.48 -15.46
C ILE A 2 -3.54 -0.78 -13.97
N LEU A 3 -4.66 -0.93 -13.27
CA LEU A 3 -4.70 -1.43 -11.90
C LEU A 3 -4.70 -2.95 -11.93
N MET A 4 -3.63 -3.56 -11.42
CA MET A 4 -3.53 -5.00 -11.25
C MET A 4 -3.88 -5.37 -9.80
N PRO A 5 -5.03 -6.00 -9.55
CA PRO A 5 -5.47 -6.36 -8.19
C PRO A 5 -4.59 -7.47 -7.60
N ASN A 6 -4.40 -7.42 -6.27
CA ASN A 6 -3.74 -8.47 -5.51
C ASN A 6 -4.77 -9.22 -4.64
N ASP A 7 -5.03 -10.48 -4.99
CA ASP A 7 -5.99 -11.39 -4.36
C ASP A 7 -5.71 -11.64 -2.86
N SER A 8 -4.44 -11.73 -2.47
CA SER A 8 -4.02 -11.91 -1.08
C SER A 8 -4.42 -10.77 -0.12
N THR A 9 -4.88 -9.64 -0.66
CA THR A 9 -5.23 -8.45 0.13
C THR A 9 -6.73 -8.16 0.21
N ALA A 10 -7.57 -9.07 -0.31
CA ALA A 10 -9.01 -8.91 -0.30
C ALA A 10 -9.55 -8.98 1.15
N ILE A 11 -10.22 -7.91 1.57
CA ILE A 11 -10.93 -7.84 2.86
C ILE A 11 -12.34 -7.28 2.64
N LEU A 12 -13.32 -7.73 3.42
CA LEU A 12 -14.65 -7.12 3.43
C LEU A 12 -14.57 -5.73 4.06
N ASP A 13 -15.21 -4.76 3.43
CA ASP A 13 -15.32 -3.39 3.96
C ASP A 13 -16.28 -3.38 5.16
N PRO A 14 -15.83 -2.96 6.36
CA PRO A 14 -16.70 -2.91 7.54
C PRO A 14 -17.60 -1.67 7.60
N VAL A 15 -17.43 -0.68 6.71
CA VAL A 15 -18.12 0.62 6.80
C VAL A 15 -19.20 0.79 5.74
N THR A 16 -19.05 0.19 4.57
CA THR A 16 -20.03 0.34 3.48
C THR A 16 -21.32 -0.43 3.77
N ASP A 17 -22.49 0.19 3.50
CA ASP A 17 -23.82 -0.40 3.74
C ASP A 17 -24.06 -1.68 2.92
N ASP A 18 -23.68 -1.66 1.64
CA ASP A 18 -23.69 -2.85 0.78
C ASP A 18 -22.41 -3.67 0.95
N PRO A 19 -22.45 -5.01 0.83
CA PRO A 19 -21.28 -5.86 0.99
C PRO A 19 -20.25 -5.60 -0.12
N THR A 20 -19.24 -4.79 0.19
CA THR A 20 -18.14 -4.45 -0.71
C THR A 20 -16.82 -5.08 -0.24
N VAL A 21 -15.94 -5.36 -1.20
CA VAL A 21 -14.62 -5.95 -0.95
C VAL A 21 -13.55 -4.92 -1.31
N ILE A 22 -12.66 -4.64 -0.36
CA ILE A 22 -11.48 -3.81 -0.56
C ILE A 22 -10.35 -4.70 -1.07
N VAL A 23 -9.87 -4.39 -2.27
CA VAL A 23 -8.71 -5.07 -2.88
C VAL A 23 -7.63 -4.05 -3.18
N LYS A 24 -6.40 -4.31 -2.72
CA LYS A 24 -5.29 -3.41 -2.99
C LYS A 24 -4.68 -3.74 -4.36
N CYS A 25 -4.40 -2.71 -5.16
CA CYS A 25 -3.85 -2.86 -6.51
C CYS A 25 -2.40 -2.36 -6.60
N ASN A 26 -1.66 -2.85 -7.59
CA ASN A 26 -0.42 -2.22 -8.07
C ASN A 26 -0.69 -1.56 -9.42
N ILE A 27 0.13 -0.60 -9.80
CA ILE A 27 -0.01 0.08 -11.09
C ILE A 27 1.01 -0.49 -12.08
N VAL A 28 0.52 -0.94 -13.25
CA VAL A 28 1.36 -1.47 -14.32
C VAL A 28 1.21 -0.67 -15.62
N GLU A 29 2.30 -0.60 -16.37
CA GLU A 29 2.35 -0.02 -17.72
C GLU A 29 1.63 -0.95 -18.70
N PRO A 30 0.66 -0.48 -19.49
CA PRO A 30 -0.14 -1.35 -20.37
C PRO A 30 0.67 -2.00 -21.50
N ALA A 31 1.75 -1.35 -21.95
CA ALA A 31 2.56 -1.84 -23.06
C ALA A 31 3.60 -2.89 -22.64
N THR A 32 4.17 -2.75 -21.43
CA THR A 32 5.28 -3.61 -20.97
C THR A 32 4.89 -4.54 -19.82
N MET A 33 3.70 -4.36 -19.24
CA MET A 33 3.23 -5.04 -18.02
C MET A 33 4.20 -4.92 -16.84
N ARG A 34 5.15 -3.98 -16.89
CA ARG A 34 6.08 -3.71 -15.79
C ARG A 34 5.42 -2.77 -14.79
N GLY A 35 5.75 -2.98 -13.52
CA GLY A 35 5.32 -2.08 -12.45
C GLY A 35 5.85 -0.67 -12.69
N CYS A 36 4.98 0.32 -12.54
CA CYS A 36 5.32 1.72 -12.75
C CYS A 36 6.27 2.25 -11.66
N ASP A 37 7.21 3.13 -12.03
CA ASP A 37 8.11 3.80 -11.07
C ASP A 37 7.40 4.88 -10.24
N CYS A 38 6.24 5.35 -10.67
CA CYS A 38 5.43 6.30 -9.91
C CYS A 38 4.56 5.62 -8.83
N ASP A 39 4.46 4.29 -8.82
CA ASP A 39 3.69 3.57 -7.82
C ASP A 39 4.52 3.37 -6.54
N PRO A 40 4.17 4.03 -5.41
CA PRO A 40 4.91 3.90 -4.16
C PRO A 40 4.96 2.45 -3.66
N ARG A 41 3.96 1.63 -3.99
CA ARG A 41 3.94 0.22 -3.60
C ARG A 41 4.94 -0.61 -4.40
N ASN A 42 5.08 -0.33 -5.69
CA ASN A 42 6.08 -0.96 -6.53
C ASN A 42 7.50 -0.55 -6.10
N ILE A 43 7.68 0.72 -5.71
CA ILE A 43 8.95 1.18 -5.10
C ILE A 43 9.26 0.38 -3.84
N ALA A 44 8.31 0.21 -2.92
CA ALA A 44 8.53 -0.57 -1.69
C ALA A 44 8.96 -2.02 -1.97
N LYS A 45 8.34 -2.70 -2.93
CA LYS A 45 8.75 -4.06 -3.36
C LYS A 45 10.15 -4.08 -3.96
N LYS A 46 10.51 -3.08 -4.76
CA LYS A 46 11.87 -2.94 -5.30
C LYS A 46 12.88 -2.77 -4.18
N THR A 47 12.57 -1.96 -3.17
CA THR A 47 13.43 -1.78 -1.99
C THR A 47 13.66 -3.10 -1.26
N GLU A 48 12.61 -3.88 -1.03
CA GLU A 48 12.73 -5.22 -0.41
C GLU A 48 13.66 -6.13 -1.22
N THR A 49 13.45 -6.25 -2.54
CA THR A 49 14.34 -7.04 -3.40
C THR A 49 15.77 -6.50 -3.44
N TYR A 50 15.94 -5.18 -3.36
CA TYR A 50 17.25 -4.55 -3.37
C TYR A 50 18.01 -4.87 -2.07
N THR A 51 17.35 -4.77 -0.91
CA THR A 51 17.95 -5.11 0.38
C THR A 51 18.49 -6.53 0.39
N THR A 52 17.70 -7.51 -0.09
CA THR A 52 18.16 -8.90 -0.23
C THR A 52 19.32 -9.01 -1.23
N SER A 53 19.26 -8.32 -2.37
CA SER A 53 20.32 -8.39 -3.39
C SER A 53 21.67 -7.82 -2.92
N THR A 54 21.66 -6.86 -2.00
CA THR A 54 22.88 -6.28 -1.42
C THR A 54 23.54 -7.18 -0.37
N GLY A 55 22.85 -8.23 0.10
CA GLY A 55 23.35 -9.14 1.14
C GLY A 55 23.48 -8.51 2.53
N LEU A 56 22.91 -7.32 2.74
CA LEU A 56 22.95 -6.60 4.02
C LEU A 56 21.89 -7.10 5.02
N GLY A 57 20.87 -7.82 4.54
CA GLY A 57 19.84 -8.42 5.36
C GLY A 57 18.69 -9.01 4.54
N ASP A 58 17.91 -9.88 5.16
CA ASP A 58 16.85 -10.63 4.47
C ASP A 58 15.47 -9.97 4.59
N THR A 59 15.15 -9.37 5.74
CA THR A 59 13.82 -8.78 6.00
C THR A 59 13.93 -7.53 6.86
N ALA A 60 13.26 -6.45 6.44
CA ALA A 60 13.18 -5.20 7.18
C ALA A 60 11.80 -5.07 7.86
N PHE A 61 11.77 -5.05 9.19
CA PHE A 61 10.53 -4.86 9.95
C PHE A 61 10.31 -3.37 10.24
N LEU A 62 9.14 -2.84 9.83
CA LEU A 62 8.75 -1.46 10.04
C LEU A 62 7.56 -1.39 11.03
N GLY A 63 7.75 -0.69 12.15
CA GLY A 63 6.72 -0.46 13.16
C GLY A 63 6.23 0.99 13.16
N PRO A 64 5.20 1.34 12.38
CA PRO A 64 4.66 2.70 12.38
C PRO A 64 3.92 2.99 13.70
N GLY A 65 4.21 4.14 14.33
CA GLY A 65 3.54 4.63 15.53
C GLY A 65 2.71 5.89 15.25
N PRO A 66 1.58 5.79 14.54
CA PRO A 66 0.77 6.96 14.19
C PRO A 66 0.08 7.52 15.43
N GLY A 67 0.46 8.73 15.85
CA GLY A 67 -0.32 9.52 16.79
C GLY A 67 -1.43 10.24 16.06
N PHE A 68 -2.69 9.94 16.35
CA PHE A 68 -3.83 10.70 15.84
C PHE A 68 -4.78 11.08 16.97
N SER A 69 -5.44 12.23 16.81
CA SER A 69 -6.44 12.76 17.75
C SER A 69 -7.79 12.85 17.05
N VAL A 70 -8.86 12.49 17.75
CA VAL A 70 -10.24 12.61 17.24
C VAL A 70 -10.81 13.94 17.71
N CYS A 71 -11.17 14.82 16.78
CA CYS A 71 -11.70 16.16 17.06
C CYS A 71 -13.20 16.19 16.73
N SER A 72 -14.03 16.69 17.66
CA SER A 72 -15.48 16.84 17.45
C SER A 72 -15.84 18.03 16.56
N ALA A 73 -14.95 19.01 16.43
CA ALA A 73 -15.09 20.15 15.54
C ALA A 73 -13.72 20.59 15.00
N PRO A 74 -13.63 21.05 13.74
CA PRO A 74 -12.36 21.42 13.10
C PRO A 74 -11.65 22.63 13.75
N PHE A 75 -12.35 23.38 14.61
CA PHE A 75 -11.85 24.64 15.19
C PHE A 75 -11.01 24.45 16.47
N TRP A 76 -11.06 23.30 17.13
CA TRP A 76 -10.48 23.11 18.48
C TRP A 76 -9.21 22.24 18.51
N CYS A 77 -8.65 21.88 17.35
CA CYS A 77 -7.40 21.12 17.28
C CYS A 77 -6.27 22.02 16.76
N ALA A 78 -5.54 22.62 17.69
CA ALA A 78 -4.27 23.34 17.49
C ALA A 78 -3.23 22.78 18.46
#